data_AF-A0A7S3E4V4-F1
#
_entry.id   AF-A0A7S3E4V4-F1
#
_cell.length_a   1.000
_cell.length_b   1.000
_cell.length_c   1.000
_cell.angle_alpha   90.00
_cell.angle_beta   90.00
_cell.angle_gamma   90.00
#
_symmetry.space_group_name_H-M   'P 1'
#
loop_
_entity.id
_entity.type
_entity.pdbx_description
1 polymer ?
#
loop_
_entity_poly.entity_id
_entity_poly.type
_entity_poly.pdbx_seq_one_letter_code
_entity_poly.pdbx_strand_id
1 'polypeptide(L)'
;MKPRSVELLLEKAAKAGLANLTASAEMIEDFDQAFEIGLALHACGNATDYAMLQSIKNRAAFAMCPCCVGKLKFSIEGGSSFSNKHKRFIGLGPAAAKDSAQAASPDGSGGEETLEHPRSQWLRSHVTSDQFALIAKAGDISHGCDDGASDGQFHGYEEIARTCKANIEYDRAQAAAEKKYTTGLYRLINGKKTGKAEIILGIPDHLAAP
;
A
#
# COMPACT_ATOMS: atom_id res chain seq x y z
N MET A 1 -8.86 8.58 1.08
CA MET A 1 -10.10 7.79 0.84
C MET A 1 -11.29 8.76 0.66
N LYS A 2 -12.38 8.39 -0.03
CA LYS A 2 -13.57 9.27 -0.14
C LYS A 2 -14.37 9.22 1.17
N PRO A 3 -14.79 10.36 1.77
CA PRO A 3 -15.59 10.36 3.01
C PRO A 3 -16.83 9.45 2.95
N ARG A 4 -17.50 9.39 1.79
CA ARG A 4 -18.66 8.53 1.57
C ARG A 4 -18.41 7.05 1.84
N SER A 5 -17.19 6.56 1.60
CA SER A 5 -16.84 5.15 1.89
C SER A 5 -16.88 4.86 3.40
N VAL A 6 -16.45 5.81 4.23
CA VAL A 6 -16.48 5.71 5.69
C VAL A 6 -17.91 5.77 6.21
N GLU A 7 -18.73 6.69 5.69
CA GLU A 7 -20.15 6.78 6.03
C GLU A 7 -20.88 5.46 5.76
N LEU A 8 -20.70 4.87 4.57
CA LEU A 8 -21.31 3.60 4.20
C LEU A 8 -20.86 2.44 5.09
N LEU A 9 -19.61 2.45 5.55
CA LEU A 9 -19.10 1.45 6.50
C LEU A 9 -19.81 1.59 7.85
N LEU A 10 -19.91 2.80 8.38
CA LEU A 10 -20.56 3.08 9.67
C LEU A 10 -22.07 2.79 9.62
N GLU A 11 -22.75 3.14 8.51
CA GLU A 11 -24.16 2.78 8.28
C GLU A 11 -24.37 1.26 8.32
N LYS A 12 -23.46 0.49 7.69
CA LYS A 12 -23.53 -0.98 7.68
C LYS A 12 -23.23 -1.58 9.06
N ALA A 13 -22.23 -1.05 9.77
CA ALA A 13 -21.88 -1.47 11.12
C ALA A 13 -23.06 -1.26 12.09
N ALA A 14 -23.71 -0.09 12.02
CA ALA A 14 -24.90 0.22 12.81
C ALA A 14 -26.06 -0.74 12.53
N LYS A 15 -26.35 -1.02 11.25
CA LYS A 15 -27.38 -2.00 10.86
C LYS A 15 -27.07 -3.42 11.34
N ALA A 16 -25.79 -3.76 11.47
CA ALA A 16 -25.33 -5.05 11.98
C ALA A 16 -25.23 -5.10 13.52
N GLY A 17 -25.50 -3.99 14.22
CA GLY A 17 -25.36 -3.90 15.69
C GLY A 17 -23.93 -3.95 16.19
N LEU A 18 -22.93 -3.61 15.36
CA LEU A 18 -21.52 -3.60 15.74
C LEU A 18 -21.15 -2.29 16.44
N ALA A 19 -20.73 -2.38 17.70
CA ALA A 19 -20.31 -1.24 18.51
C ALA A 19 -18.77 -1.11 18.65
N ASN A 20 -18.02 -2.10 18.16
CA ASN A 20 -16.57 -2.23 18.29
C ASN A 20 -15.82 -1.86 16.99
N LEU A 21 -16.40 -0.97 16.18
CA LEU A 21 -15.84 -0.53 14.91
C LEU A 21 -15.68 0.99 14.90
N THR A 22 -14.47 1.44 14.60
CA THR A 22 -14.17 2.83 14.27
C THR A 22 -13.78 2.94 12.81
N ALA A 23 -13.96 4.12 12.23
CA ALA A 23 -13.57 4.37 10.85
C ALA A 23 -13.16 5.83 10.72
N SER A 24 -12.05 6.07 10.02
CA SER A 24 -11.52 7.39 9.72
C SER A 24 -11.31 7.54 8.22
N ALA A 25 -11.46 8.77 7.75
CA ALA A 25 -10.97 9.16 6.43
C ALA A 25 -9.75 10.05 6.69
N GLU A 26 -8.56 9.54 6.41
CA GLU A 26 -7.29 10.24 6.56
C GLU A 26 -6.24 9.66 5.61
N MET A 27 -5.03 10.20 5.64
CA MET A 27 -3.87 9.63 4.95
C MET A 27 -3.23 8.56 5.82
N ILE A 28 -2.71 7.49 5.22
CA ILE A 28 -2.12 6.35 5.96
C ILE A 28 -0.84 6.80 6.67
N GLU A 29 -0.14 7.77 6.09
CA GLU A 29 1.03 8.44 6.63
C GLU A 29 0.75 9.09 7.98
N ASP A 30 -0.44 9.69 8.12
CA ASP A 30 -0.84 10.45 9.31
C ASP A 30 -1.44 9.56 10.41
N PHE A 31 -1.70 8.28 10.12
CA PHE A 31 -2.27 7.36 11.11
C PHE A 31 -1.28 7.08 12.25
N ASP A 32 -1.69 7.34 13.48
CA ASP A 32 -0.83 7.31 14.67
C ASP A 32 -1.32 6.39 15.79
N GLN A 33 -2.43 5.69 15.59
CA GLN A 33 -3.00 4.81 16.60
C GLN A 33 -2.26 3.47 16.68
N ALA A 34 -2.28 2.88 17.88
CA ALA A 34 -1.71 1.57 18.13
C ALA A 34 -2.58 0.45 17.53
N PHE A 35 -1.93 -0.57 16.94
CA PHE A 35 -2.61 -1.77 16.45
C PHE A 35 -1.69 -2.99 16.43
N GLU A 36 -2.29 -4.18 16.47
CA GLU A 36 -1.56 -5.46 16.50
C GLU A 36 -1.52 -6.16 15.13
N ILE A 37 -2.49 -5.88 14.26
CA ILE A 37 -2.61 -6.47 12.92
C ILE A 37 -2.92 -5.40 11.88
N GLY A 38 -2.04 -5.24 10.89
CA GLY A 38 -2.24 -4.38 9.72
C GLY A 38 -2.77 -5.17 8.53
N LEU A 39 -3.93 -4.76 7.99
CA LEU A 39 -4.51 -5.34 6.79
C LEU A 39 -4.66 -4.28 5.70
N ALA A 40 -4.03 -4.50 4.55
CA ALA A 40 -4.19 -3.62 3.39
C ALA A 40 -4.64 -4.41 2.16
N LEU A 41 -5.93 -4.29 1.86
CA LEU A 41 -6.55 -4.92 0.70
C LEU A 41 -6.72 -3.87 -0.40
N HIS A 42 -6.17 -4.13 -1.59
CA HIS A 42 -6.23 -3.18 -2.71
C HIS A 42 -5.54 -1.83 -2.43
N ALA A 43 -4.61 -1.80 -1.46
CA ALA A 43 -3.64 -0.73 -1.31
C ALA A 43 -2.46 -1.05 -2.23
N CYS A 44 -2.23 -0.23 -3.25
CA CYS A 44 -1.27 -0.50 -4.33
C CYS A 44 -0.25 0.67 -4.40
N GLY A 45 0.98 0.41 -4.86
CA GLY A 45 2.08 1.39 -4.83
C GLY A 45 2.43 1.88 -3.41
N ASN A 46 2.68 3.17 -3.23
CA ASN A 46 3.09 3.73 -1.92
C ASN A 46 2.09 3.46 -0.80
N ALA A 47 0.81 3.23 -1.10
CA ALA A 47 -0.17 2.89 -0.07
C ALA A 47 0.18 1.57 0.63
N THR A 48 0.71 0.58 -0.12
CA THR A 48 1.26 -0.66 0.46
C THR A 48 2.48 -0.35 1.31
N ASP A 49 3.37 0.50 0.81
CA ASP A 49 4.63 0.82 1.49
C ASP A 49 4.36 1.52 2.84
N TYR A 50 3.45 2.50 2.88
CA TYR A 50 3.06 3.16 4.12
C TYR A 50 2.28 2.26 5.08
N ALA A 51 1.39 1.40 4.57
CA ALA A 51 0.71 0.44 5.43
C ALA A 51 1.69 -0.54 6.10
N MET A 52 2.73 -0.96 5.37
CA MET A 52 3.83 -1.76 5.94
C MET A 52 4.67 -0.96 6.93
N LEU A 53 5.00 0.31 6.64
CA LEU A 53 5.71 1.16 7.59
C LEU A 53 4.94 1.35 8.90
N GLN A 54 3.63 1.62 8.83
CA GLN A 54 2.79 1.72 10.02
C GLN A 54 2.76 0.41 10.81
N SER A 55 2.69 -0.73 10.11
CA SER A 55 2.71 -2.05 10.77
C SER A 55 4.05 -2.29 11.46
N ILE A 56 5.16 -1.94 10.80
CA ILE A 56 6.51 -2.08 11.35
C ILE A 56 6.71 -1.17 12.57
N LYS A 57 6.28 0.10 12.48
CA LYS A 57 6.30 1.08 13.58
C LYS A 57 5.55 0.55 14.80
N ASN A 58 4.39 -0.08 14.59
CA ASN A 58 3.57 -0.65 15.65
C ASN A 58 4.01 -2.03 16.14
N ARG A 59 5.04 -2.64 15.52
CA ARG A 59 5.39 -4.05 15.73
C ARG A 59 4.20 -4.99 15.50
N ALA A 60 3.32 -4.64 14.56
CA ALA A 60 2.12 -5.38 14.21
C ALA A 60 2.42 -6.47 13.17
N ALA A 61 1.76 -7.61 13.28
CA ALA A 61 1.70 -8.55 12.15
C ALA A 61 0.95 -7.89 10.99
N PHE A 62 1.25 -8.30 9.75
CA PHE A 62 0.58 -7.69 8.60
C PHE A 62 0.28 -8.65 7.45
N ALA A 63 -0.77 -8.31 6.70
CA ALA A 63 -1.14 -8.93 5.45
C ALA A 63 -1.45 -7.85 4.40
N MET A 64 -0.66 -7.84 3.32
CA MET A 64 -0.78 -6.87 2.23
C MET A 64 -1.18 -7.60 0.96
N CYS A 65 -2.27 -7.19 0.33
CA CYS A 65 -2.75 -7.74 -0.94
C CYS A 65 -2.77 -6.63 -2.02
N PRO A 66 -1.59 -6.22 -2.53
CA PRO A 66 -1.48 -5.25 -3.60
C PRO A 66 -1.95 -5.85 -4.92
N CYS A 67 -2.93 -5.19 -5.52
CA CYS A 67 -3.54 -5.50 -6.81
C CYS A 67 -2.63 -5.22 -8.02
N CYS A 68 -1.77 -4.22 -7.88
CA CYS A 68 -0.84 -3.72 -8.88
C CYS A 68 0.29 -3.01 -8.14
N VAL A 69 1.33 -2.62 -8.86
CA VAL A 69 2.40 -1.79 -8.29
C VAL A 69 2.03 -0.32 -8.24
N GLY A 70 0.86 0.06 -8.79
CA GLY A 70 0.35 1.42 -8.79
C GLY A 70 1.24 2.38 -9.58
N LYS A 71 1.22 3.66 -9.20
CA LYS A 71 2.00 4.73 -9.83
C LYS A 71 3.45 4.81 -9.33
N LEU A 72 4.03 3.70 -8.88
CA LEU A 72 5.33 3.67 -8.20
C LEU A 72 6.45 4.32 -9.02
N LYS A 73 6.47 4.12 -10.35
CA LYS A 73 7.41 4.79 -11.27
C LYS A 73 7.43 6.32 -11.09
N PHE A 74 6.26 6.93 -10.91
CA PHE A 74 6.14 8.38 -10.72
C PHE A 74 6.63 8.79 -9.33
N SER A 75 6.48 7.92 -8.33
CA SER A 75 7.03 8.18 -6.99
C SER A 75 8.55 8.13 -6.96
N ILE A 76 9.16 7.24 -7.74
CA ILE A 76 10.61 7.07 -7.84
C ILE A 76 11.26 8.30 -8.51
N GLU A 77 10.58 8.88 -9.49
CA GLU A 77 10.99 10.12 -10.17
C GLU A 77 10.74 11.41 -9.35
N GLY A 78 10.36 11.30 -8.07
CA GLY A 78 10.10 12.44 -7.17
C GLY A 78 8.66 12.96 -7.16
N GLY A 79 7.72 12.25 -7.80
CA GLY A 79 6.28 12.52 -7.72
C GLY A 79 5.61 11.79 -6.54
N SER A 80 4.27 11.77 -6.52
CA SER A 80 3.52 10.93 -5.57
C SER A 80 2.72 9.85 -6.30
N SER A 81 2.55 8.69 -5.67
CA SER A 81 1.64 7.64 -6.17
C SER A 81 0.16 8.05 -6.10
N PHE A 82 -0.13 9.20 -5.47
CA PHE A 82 -1.47 9.75 -5.33
C PHE A 82 -1.80 10.74 -6.46
N SER A 83 -3.09 10.92 -6.74
CA SER A 83 -3.53 11.88 -7.75
C SER A 83 -3.17 13.32 -7.35
N ASN A 84 -2.59 14.09 -8.27
CA ASN A 84 -2.34 15.54 -8.13
C ASN A 84 -3.58 16.34 -7.68
N LYS A 85 -4.79 15.80 -7.90
CA LYS A 85 -6.06 16.43 -7.54
C LYS A 85 -6.41 16.30 -6.04
N HIS A 86 -5.70 15.46 -5.28
CA HIS A 86 -5.99 15.15 -3.88
C HIS A 86 -4.75 15.31 -2.98
N LYS A 87 -3.93 16.35 -3.18
CA LYS A 87 -2.79 16.67 -2.29
C LYS A 87 -3.19 17.04 -0.85
N ARG A 88 -4.48 17.24 -0.59
CA ARG A 88 -4.99 17.70 0.71
C ARG A 88 -6.27 16.93 1.03
N PHE A 89 -6.17 15.95 1.91
CA PHE A 89 -7.36 15.56 2.67
C PHE A 89 -7.55 16.66 3.73
N ILE A 90 -8.43 17.62 3.46
CA ILE A 90 -8.92 18.53 4.50
C ILE A 90 -10.04 17.78 5.18
N GLY A 91 -9.85 17.39 6.44
CA GLY A 91 -10.86 16.69 7.23
C GLY A 91 -12.20 17.42 7.16
N LEU A 92 -13.20 16.78 6.55
CA LEU A 92 -14.58 17.21 6.62
C LEU A 92 -15.18 16.66 7.92
N GLY A 93 -14.80 17.27 9.04
CA GLY A 93 -15.55 17.18 10.30
C GLY A 93 -16.60 18.30 10.38
N PRO A 94 -17.77 18.07 10.99
CA PRO A 94 -18.79 19.09 11.14
C PRO A 94 -18.37 20.09 12.23
N ALA A 95 -18.00 21.31 11.79
CA ALA A 95 -17.83 22.53 12.60
C ALA A 95 -16.78 22.49 13.75
N ALA A 96 -15.79 23.39 13.63
CA ALA A 96 -14.62 23.61 14.52
C ALA A 96 -13.48 22.58 14.31
N ALA A 97 -12.25 22.96 13.94
CA ALA A 97 -11.49 24.13 14.37
C ALA A 97 -11.00 24.98 13.18
N LYS A 98 -11.44 26.24 13.18
CA LYS A 98 -10.61 27.35 12.68
C LYS A 98 -9.46 27.49 13.68
N ASP A 99 -8.25 27.79 13.20
CA ASP A 99 -7.00 28.01 13.96
C ASP A 99 -5.93 26.90 13.93
N SER A 100 -5.76 26.23 12.78
CA SER A 100 -4.46 25.61 12.43
C SER A 100 -3.98 26.08 11.05
N ALA A 101 -3.78 27.40 10.94
CA ALA A 101 -3.07 28.01 9.82
C ALA A 101 -1.55 28.00 10.06
N GLN A 102 -0.93 26.83 10.24
CA GLN A 102 0.53 26.59 10.21
C GLN A 102 0.73 25.07 10.42
N ALA A 103 1.37 24.24 9.63
CA ALA A 103 2.20 24.39 8.44
C ALA A 103 1.86 23.20 7.51
N ALA A 104 1.49 23.50 6.26
CA ALA A 104 1.36 22.47 5.23
C ALA A 104 2.69 22.44 4.46
N SER A 105 3.45 21.36 4.59
CA SER A 105 4.59 21.10 3.71
C SER A 105 4.08 20.90 2.27
N PRO A 106 4.75 21.40 1.22
CA PRO A 106 4.29 21.34 -0.18
C PRO A 106 4.28 19.91 -0.75
N ASP A 107 4.92 19.00 -0.03
CA ASP A 107 5.19 17.63 -0.39
C ASP A 107 4.45 16.79 0.65
N GLY A 108 3.67 15.79 0.22
CA GLY A 108 2.86 14.95 1.10
C GLY A 108 3.68 14.02 2.01
N SER A 109 4.71 14.55 2.68
CA SER A 109 5.55 13.90 3.68
C SER A 109 4.89 14.01 5.06
N GLY A 110 3.71 13.41 5.20
CA GLY A 110 3.03 13.21 6.49
C GLY A 110 3.68 12.12 7.37
N GLY A 111 4.82 11.57 6.96
CA GLY A 111 5.65 10.69 7.78
C GLY A 111 7.11 11.13 7.71
N GLU A 112 7.82 11.10 8.86
CA GLU A 112 9.25 11.42 8.95
C GLU A 112 10.13 10.49 8.09
N GLU A 113 9.63 9.33 7.67
CA GLU A 113 10.38 8.33 6.90
C GLU A 113 10.13 8.51 5.39
N THR A 114 11.10 9.09 4.68
CA THR A 114 11.08 9.20 3.21
C THR A 114 11.11 7.81 2.57
N LEU A 115 10.11 7.49 1.74
CA LEU A 115 10.09 6.25 0.97
C LEU A 115 11.17 6.26 -0.11
N GLU A 116 12.20 5.44 0.07
CA GLU A 116 13.21 5.14 -0.96
C GLU A 116 12.90 3.78 -1.62
N HIS A 117 13.11 3.68 -2.93
CA HIS A 117 13.00 2.46 -3.70
C HIS A 117 14.27 2.20 -4.54
N PRO A 118 14.75 0.93 -4.67
CA PRO A 118 14.25 -0.28 -4.01
C PRO A 118 14.23 -0.20 -2.47
N ARG A 119 13.25 -0.85 -1.83
CA ARG A 119 12.99 -0.76 -0.39
C ARG A 119 14.05 -1.48 0.43
N SER A 120 14.49 -2.64 -0.03
CA SER A 120 15.46 -3.49 0.66
C SER A 120 16.90 -3.08 0.35
N GLN A 121 17.79 -3.22 1.33
CA GLN A 121 19.23 -3.06 1.09
C GLN A 121 19.75 -4.08 0.07
N TRP A 122 19.22 -5.31 0.12
CA TRP A 122 19.59 -6.35 -0.84
C TRP A 122 19.27 -5.96 -2.28
N LEU A 123 18.06 -5.48 -2.59
CA LEU A 123 17.74 -5.13 -3.98
C LEU A 123 18.48 -3.87 -4.42
N ARG A 124 18.69 -2.90 -3.51
CA ARG A 124 19.51 -1.70 -3.77
C ARG A 124 20.94 -2.04 -4.18
N SER A 125 21.52 -3.14 -3.69
CA SER A 125 22.89 -3.53 -4.10
C SER A 125 22.96 -4.16 -5.49
N HIS A 126 21.83 -4.46 -6.13
CA HIS A 126 21.76 -5.15 -7.43
C HIS A 126 21.08 -4.33 -8.52
N VAL A 127 20.21 -3.39 -8.15
CA VAL A 127 19.33 -2.66 -9.08
C VAL A 127 19.32 -1.18 -8.71
N THR A 128 19.61 -0.33 -9.70
CA THR A 128 19.53 1.14 -9.52
C THR A 128 18.08 1.61 -9.45
N SER A 129 17.83 2.81 -8.93
CA SER A 129 16.47 3.39 -8.88
C SER A 129 15.82 3.49 -10.28
N ASP A 130 16.59 3.81 -11.33
CA ASP A 130 16.10 3.86 -12.71
C ASP A 130 15.70 2.48 -13.23
N GLN A 131 16.52 1.46 -12.96
CA GLN A 131 16.19 0.08 -13.32
C GLN A 131 14.97 -0.42 -12.55
N PHE A 132 14.86 -0.06 -11.28
CA PHE A 132 13.68 -0.38 -10.48
C PHE A 132 12.43 0.32 -11.01
N ALA A 133 12.53 1.56 -11.51
CA ALA A 133 11.42 2.24 -12.18
C ALA A 133 10.97 1.52 -13.45
N LEU A 134 11.91 0.93 -14.22
CA LEU A 134 11.56 0.08 -15.36
C LEU A 134 10.85 -1.21 -14.94
N ILE A 135 11.31 -1.87 -13.87
CA ILE A 135 10.64 -3.05 -13.29
C ILE A 135 9.22 -2.66 -12.81
N ALA A 136 9.08 -1.52 -12.14
CA ALA A 136 7.78 -0.99 -11.70
C ALA A 136 6.86 -0.68 -12.88
N LYS A 137 7.38 -0.08 -13.95
CA LYS A 137 6.61 0.16 -15.17
C LYS A 137 6.16 -1.15 -15.82
N ALA A 138 7.01 -2.17 -15.86
CA ALA A 138 6.68 -3.48 -16.42
C ALA A 138 5.70 -4.27 -15.53
N GLY A 139 5.78 -4.13 -14.21
CA GLY A 139 4.92 -4.79 -13.22
C GLY A 139 3.54 -4.16 -13.02
N ASP A 140 3.24 -3.07 -13.71
CA ASP A 140 1.97 -2.35 -13.60
C ASP A 140 0.86 -3.06 -14.38
N ILE A 141 0.21 -4.01 -13.71
CA ILE A 141 -0.92 -4.80 -14.24
C ILE A 141 -2.29 -4.13 -14.09
N SER A 142 -2.34 -2.80 -13.91
CA SER A 142 -3.54 -2.03 -13.52
C SER A 142 -4.75 -2.13 -14.49
N HIS A 143 -4.69 -2.86 -15.60
CA HIS A 143 -5.71 -2.83 -16.66
C HIS A 143 -6.18 -4.19 -17.21
N GLY A 144 -5.74 -5.33 -16.65
CA GLY A 144 -5.89 -6.62 -17.34
C GLY A 144 -7.04 -7.56 -16.94
N CYS A 145 -7.73 -7.36 -15.80
CA CYS A 145 -8.59 -8.45 -15.28
C CYS A 145 -9.90 -8.08 -14.57
N ASP A 146 -10.04 -6.88 -13.99
CA ASP A 146 -11.17 -6.62 -13.08
C ASP A 146 -12.29 -5.75 -13.70
N ASP A 147 -12.08 -5.13 -14.87
CA ASP A 147 -12.95 -4.03 -15.31
C ASP A 147 -13.99 -4.40 -16.38
N GLY A 148 -13.95 -5.60 -16.97
CA GLY A 148 -14.90 -6.05 -18.02
C GLY A 148 -15.01 -5.15 -19.27
N ALA A 149 -14.29 -4.03 -19.30
CA ALA A 149 -14.32 -2.96 -20.28
C ALA A 149 -13.04 -2.89 -21.10
N SER A 150 -11.99 -3.58 -20.68
CA SER A 150 -10.90 -3.96 -21.57
C SER A 150 -11.32 -5.26 -22.26
N ASP A 151 -11.70 -5.13 -23.53
CA ASP A 151 -12.08 -6.21 -24.43
C ASP A 151 -10.92 -7.21 -24.60
N GLY A 152 -10.69 -8.05 -23.59
CA GLY A 152 -9.70 -9.11 -23.59
C GLY A 152 -8.28 -8.68 -23.94
N GLN A 153 -7.88 -7.41 -23.73
CA GLN A 153 -6.50 -6.99 -23.97
C GLN A 153 -5.60 -7.58 -22.88
N PHE A 154 -5.19 -8.82 -23.11
CA PHE A 154 -4.09 -9.45 -22.40
C PHE A 154 -2.89 -8.50 -22.44
N HIS A 155 -2.24 -8.29 -21.29
CA HIS A 155 -0.90 -7.72 -21.30
C HIS A 155 -0.08 -8.57 -22.27
N GLY A 156 0.45 -7.97 -23.34
CA GLY A 156 1.25 -8.69 -24.35
C GLY A 156 2.46 -9.43 -23.76
N TYR A 157 2.79 -9.14 -22.50
CA TYR A 157 3.84 -9.76 -21.71
C TYR A 157 3.38 -10.06 -20.26
N GLU A 158 2.22 -10.72 -20.10
CA GLU A 158 1.63 -11.01 -18.77
C GLU A 158 2.61 -11.70 -17.81
N GLU A 159 3.38 -12.68 -18.28
CA GLU A 159 4.36 -13.40 -17.46
C GLU A 159 5.48 -12.47 -16.95
N ILE A 160 5.99 -11.60 -17.81
CA ILE A 160 6.99 -10.59 -17.45
C ILE A 160 6.40 -9.61 -16.44
N ALA A 161 5.19 -9.12 -16.67
CA ALA A 161 4.53 -8.18 -15.76
C ALA A 161 4.32 -8.80 -14.37
N ARG A 162 3.86 -10.05 -14.30
CA ARG A 162 3.71 -10.78 -13.04
C ARG A 162 5.05 -11.02 -12.34
N THR A 163 6.10 -11.32 -13.10
CA THR A 163 7.46 -11.49 -12.56
C THR A 163 8.00 -10.18 -12.01
N CYS A 164 7.87 -9.08 -12.73
CA CYS A 164 8.26 -7.75 -12.27
C CYS A 164 7.49 -7.33 -11.02
N LYS A 165 6.17 -7.55 -10.98
CA LYS A 165 5.36 -7.32 -9.79
C LYS A 165 5.85 -8.15 -8.61
N ALA A 166 6.07 -9.45 -8.81
CA ALA A 166 6.56 -10.34 -7.75
C ALA A 166 7.90 -9.88 -7.18
N ASN A 167 8.83 -9.39 -8.02
CA ASN A 167 10.09 -8.82 -7.54
C ASN A 167 9.89 -7.57 -6.66
N ILE A 168 8.91 -6.72 -6.98
CA ILE A 168 8.58 -5.54 -6.16
C ILE A 168 7.96 -5.96 -4.82
N GLU A 169 7.07 -6.96 -4.82
CA GLU A 169 6.51 -7.46 -3.57
C GLU A 169 7.56 -8.20 -2.73
N TYR A 170 8.51 -8.88 -3.38
CA TYR A 170 9.64 -9.53 -2.71
C TYR A 170 10.59 -8.50 -2.10
N ASP A 171 10.88 -7.40 -2.79
CA ASP A 171 11.66 -6.27 -2.27
C ASP A 171 11.02 -5.69 -0.99
N ARG A 172 9.71 -5.51 -0.98
CA ARG A 172 8.96 -5.10 0.21
C ARG A 172 9.07 -6.11 1.35
N ALA A 173 8.89 -7.39 1.06
CA ALA A 173 9.02 -8.47 2.05
C ALA A 173 10.44 -8.53 2.64
N GLN A 174 11.46 -8.34 1.81
CA GLN A 174 12.86 -8.32 2.22
C GLN A 174 13.17 -7.08 3.07
N ALA A 175 12.64 -5.91 2.72
CA ALA A 175 12.79 -4.69 3.52
C ALA A 175 12.16 -4.82 4.92
N ALA A 176 11.04 -5.53 5.02
CA ALA A 176 10.46 -5.86 6.32
C ALA A 176 11.32 -6.89 7.09
N ALA A 177 11.88 -7.89 6.39
CA ALA A 177 12.79 -8.86 7.02
C ALA A 177 14.05 -8.21 7.61
N GLU A 178 14.63 -7.23 6.91
CA GLU A 178 15.73 -6.39 7.42
C GLU A 178 15.36 -5.66 8.73
N LYS A 179 14.06 -5.44 8.98
CA LYS A 179 13.51 -4.82 10.20
C LYS A 179 12.97 -5.83 11.23
N LYS A 180 13.50 -7.07 11.25
CA LYS A 180 13.18 -8.13 12.24
C LYS A 180 11.76 -8.69 12.11
N TYR A 181 11.39 -9.00 10.88
CA TYR A 181 10.16 -9.72 10.57
C TYR A 181 10.48 -11.02 9.84
N THR A 182 9.73 -12.05 10.19
CA THR A 182 9.59 -13.25 9.38
C THR A 182 8.55 -12.96 8.31
N THR A 183 8.96 -12.98 7.05
CA THR A 183 8.10 -12.60 5.92
C THR A 183 7.90 -13.74 4.93
N GLY A 184 6.80 -13.69 4.19
CA GLY A 184 6.54 -14.62 3.11
C GLY A 184 5.69 -13.98 2.02
N LEU A 185 6.01 -14.31 0.78
CA LEU A 185 5.24 -13.93 -0.40
C LEU A 185 4.44 -15.14 -0.87
N TYR A 186 3.12 -15.05 -0.76
CA TYR A 186 2.20 -16.13 -1.08
C TYR A 186 1.37 -15.79 -2.31
N ARG A 187 0.84 -16.81 -2.98
CA ARG A 187 -0.04 -16.66 -4.13
C ARG A 187 -1.33 -17.44 -3.92
N LEU A 188 -2.47 -16.85 -4.28
CA LEU A 188 -3.77 -17.53 -4.26
C LEU A 188 -3.78 -18.76 -5.20
N ILE A 189 -4.43 -19.83 -4.77
CA ILE A 189 -4.56 -21.11 -5.51
C ILE A 189 -5.23 -20.93 -6.89
N ASN A 190 -5.96 -19.83 -7.10
CA ASN A 190 -6.54 -19.43 -8.40
C ASN A 190 -6.08 -18.04 -8.89
N GLY A 191 -4.87 -17.63 -8.50
CA GLY A 191 -4.34 -16.29 -8.73
C GLY A 191 -4.22 -15.85 -10.20
N LYS A 192 -4.35 -16.76 -11.18
CA LYS A 192 -4.40 -16.37 -12.60
C LYS A 192 -5.70 -15.63 -12.96
N LYS A 193 -6.76 -15.77 -12.17
CA LYS A 193 -8.09 -15.18 -12.42
C LYS A 193 -8.25 -13.78 -11.83
N THR A 194 -7.24 -13.23 -11.16
CA THR A 194 -7.31 -11.90 -10.54
C THR A 194 -5.94 -11.22 -10.54
N GLY A 195 -5.93 -9.89 -10.57
CA GLY A 195 -4.73 -9.08 -10.31
C GLY A 195 -4.33 -9.08 -8.83
N LYS A 196 -5.23 -9.51 -7.93
CA LYS A 196 -5.06 -9.56 -6.47
C LYS A 196 -4.56 -10.94 -6.04
N ALA A 197 -3.49 -11.41 -6.68
CA ALA A 197 -3.06 -12.79 -6.57
C ALA A 197 -1.97 -13.00 -5.52
N GLU A 198 -1.14 -11.99 -5.28
CA GLU A 198 -0.02 -12.06 -4.35
C GLU A 198 -0.38 -11.45 -2.99
N ILE A 199 0.07 -12.10 -1.92
CA ILE A 199 -0.10 -11.65 -0.54
C ILE A 199 1.27 -11.60 0.12
N ILE A 200 1.66 -10.44 0.64
CA ILE A 200 2.82 -10.31 1.52
C ILE A 200 2.33 -10.50 2.95
N LEU A 201 2.89 -11.49 3.64
CA LEU A 201 2.71 -11.67 5.08
C LEU A 201 3.99 -11.29 5.81
N GLY A 202 3.84 -10.66 6.96
CA GLY A 202 4.96 -10.38 7.86
C GLY A 202 4.52 -10.55 9.31
N ILE A 203 5.33 -11.28 10.08
CA ILE A 203 5.15 -11.47 11.52
C ILE A 203 6.43 -10.96 12.20
N PRO A 204 6.32 -10.06 13.21
CA PRO A 204 7.48 -9.65 13.99
C PRO A 204 8.21 -10.86 14.57
N ASP A 205 9.54 -10.91 14.53
CA ASP A 205 10.31 -12.11 14.93
C ASP A 205 10.00 -12.58 16.36
N HIS A 206 9.69 -11.65 17.28
CA HIS A 206 9.31 -12.00 18.66
C HIS A 206 7.94 -12.70 18.80
N LEU A 207 7.07 -12.63 17.79
CA LEU A 207 5.78 -13.31 17.73
C LEU A 207 5.84 -14.58 16.85
N ALA A 208 6.84 -14.66 15.97
CA ALA A 208 7.13 -15.86 15.21
C ALA A 208 7.79 -16.89 16.14
N ALA A 209 6.97 -17.63 16.89
CA ALA A 209 7.46 -18.78 17.65
C ALA A 209 8.10 -19.81 16.68
N PRO A 210 9.19 -20.48 17.09
CA PRO A 210 9.82 -21.55 16.30
C PRO A 210 8.91 -22.77 16.11
#